data_AF-A0A4Q0GMF6-F1
#
_entry.id   AF-A0A4Q0GMF6-F1
#
_cell.length_a   1.000
_cell.length_b   1.000
_cell.length_c   1.000
_cell.angle_alpha   90.00
_cell.angle_beta   90.00
_cell.angle_gamma   90.00
#
_symmetry.space_group_name_H-M   'P 1'
#
loop_
_entity.id
_entity.type
_entity.pdbx_description
1 polymer ?
#
loop_
_entity_poly.entity_id
_entity_poly.type
_entity_poly.pdbx_seq_one_letter_code
_entity_poly.pdbx_strand_id
1 'polypeptide(L)'
;MRNPPDETLGATDTTPSSPPASGRGPRGGRPASTKRDASAKAHALKTGASAQADGGDGGKRVPTPSPSRLREGDDDGPIRKCILSGERDERPHLVRLALSPDGQIFPDVRAKAPGRGAWIGVTRVELETAIKKGKLKGALARGFKTGEFTIPAELPAMIEAALERNALDRLGLESRSGTVLIGSDRIEQNARQGKLKTLYHASDAAEDGNRKLDQAWRIGNDEEGSGLRGFVLPVPRTILALALGRENVVHIGLTDRAAAKRVSEALDRWLHFIGPESSSVPCETASQGASASQIKGASGSTGQRPAVEMTEEFE
;
A
#
# COMPACT_ATOMS: atom_id res chain seq x y z
N MET A 1 -19.48 -78.28 17.67
CA MET A 1 -20.75 -77.52 17.78
C MET A 1 -20.62 -76.31 16.86
N ARG A 2 -21.09 -76.43 15.61
CA ARG A 2 -22.43 -76.02 15.12
C ARG A 2 -22.64 -74.49 15.15
N ASN A 3 -22.41 -73.86 13.99
CA ASN A 3 -23.17 -72.73 13.41
C ASN A 3 -24.66 -73.14 13.19
N PRO A 4 -25.62 -72.31 12.66
CA PRO A 4 -25.58 -70.96 12.04
C PRO A 4 -26.81 -70.07 12.45
N PRO A 5 -27.57 -69.38 11.54
CA PRO A 5 -27.45 -68.01 10.99
C PRO A 5 -28.70 -67.14 11.31
N ASP A 6 -28.87 -65.88 10.89
CA ASP A 6 -29.46 -65.37 9.62
C ASP A 6 -30.14 -64.02 10.02
N GLU A 7 -30.18 -62.89 9.30
CA GLU A 7 -31.04 -62.53 8.16
C GLU A 7 -30.88 -60.98 7.98
N THR A 8 -30.55 -60.42 6.79
CA THR A 8 -31.45 -59.84 5.74
C THR A 8 -32.28 -58.63 6.25
N LEU A 9 -32.59 -57.50 5.58
CA LEU A 9 -32.57 -56.88 4.23
C LEU A 9 -32.68 -55.34 4.45
N GLY A 10 -32.20 -54.42 3.62
CA GLY A 10 -32.75 -53.99 2.31
C GLY A 10 -32.20 -52.57 2.02
N ALA A 11 -31.66 -52.30 0.82
CA ALA A 11 -32.34 -51.75 -0.37
C ALA A 11 -32.81 -50.28 -0.12
N THR A 12 -32.50 -49.24 -0.89
CA THR A 12 -32.34 -49.06 -2.35
C THR A 12 -31.70 -47.69 -2.62
N ASP A 13 -30.90 -47.50 -3.67
CA ASP A 13 -31.23 -46.42 -4.63
C ASP A 13 -30.58 -46.64 -6.01
N THR A 14 -31.28 -46.08 -6.98
CA THR A 14 -31.33 -46.40 -8.40
C THR A 14 -30.39 -45.47 -9.18
N THR A 15 -29.63 -45.98 -10.15
CA THR A 15 -28.98 -45.14 -11.16
C THR A 15 -29.12 -45.80 -12.53
N PRO A 16 -29.66 -45.10 -13.54
CA PRO A 16 -29.60 -45.60 -14.91
C PRO A 16 -28.76 -44.72 -15.85
N SER A 17 -28.18 -45.43 -16.83
CA SER A 17 -27.95 -45.03 -18.24
C SER A 17 -26.76 -44.14 -18.64
N SER A 18 -25.78 -44.80 -19.28
CA SER A 18 -25.11 -44.33 -20.53
C SER A 18 -26.00 -44.68 -21.75
N PRO A 19 -25.91 -44.07 -22.95
CA PRO A 19 -24.77 -44.21 -23.91
C PRO A 19 -24.63 -42.99 -24.90
N PRO A 20 -24.10 -43.10 -26.15
CA PRO A 20 -22.78 -43.53 -26.64
C PRO A 20 -22.03 -42.45 -27.49
N ALA A 21 -20.87 -42.84 -28.03
CA ALA A 21 -19.93 -42.06 -28.86
C ALA A 21 -20.33 -41.85 -30.34
N SER A 22 -19.92 -40.70 -30.91
CA SER A 22 -19.45 -40.43 -32.30
C SER A 22 -19.30 -38.89 -32.42
N GLY A 23 -18.46 -38.23 -33.22
CA GLY A 23 -17.66 -38.57 -34.40
C GLY A 23 -16.69 -37.40 -34.73
N ARG A 24 -15.99 -37.56 -35.85
CA ARG A 24 -14.75 -36.87 -36.29
C ARG A 24 -14.93 -35.39 -36.70
N GLY A 25 -13.82 -34.64 -36.66
CA GLY A 25 -13.70 -33.19 -36.96
C GLY A 25 -13.83 -32.75 -38.43
N PRO A 26 -13.46 -31.49 -38.75
CA PRO A 26 -12.30 -31.28 -39.62
C PRO A 26 -11.38 -30.11 -39.21
N ARG A 27 -10.25 -30.05 -39.94
CA ARG A 27 -9.06 -29.19 -39.82
C ARG A 27 -9.27 -27.75 -40.33
N GLY A 28 -8.37 -26.85 -39.91
CA GLY A 28 -8.02 -25.58 -40.57
C GLY A 28 -8.33 -24.36 -39.68
N GLY A 29 -7.46 -23.39 -39.42
CA GLY A 29 -6.11 -23.07 -39.89
C GLY A 29 -5.56 -21.92 -39.03
N ARG A 30 -4.23 -21.80 -38.98
CA ARG A 30 -3.49 -20.58 -38.58
C ARG A 30 -3.81 -19.46 -39.59
N PRO A 31 -3.73 -18.14 -39.26
CA PRO A 31 -2.45 -17.55 -38.86
C PRO A 31 -2.48 -16.29 -37.97
N ALA A 32 -1.25 -15.83 -37.70
CA ALA A 32 -0.81 -14.44 -37.57
C ALA A 32 -1.04 -13.69 -36.23
N SER A 33 0.09 -13.60 -35.53
CA SER A 33 0.54 -12.51 -34.66
C SER A 33 0.16 -11.10 -35.10
N THR A 34 -0.27 -10.28 -34.15
CA THR A 34 -0.04 -8.83 -34.20
C THR A 34 0.42 -8.32 -32.83
N LYS A 35 1.69 -7.90 -32.84
CA LYS A 35 2.30 -7.01 -31.85
C LYS A 35 1.53 -5.69 -31.83
N ARG A 36 1.34 -5.09 -30.66
CA ARG A 36 1.13 -3.65 -30.57
C ARG A 36 2.33 -3.07 -29.84
N ASP A 37 3.16 -2.42 -30.65
CA ASP A 37 4.36 -1.73 -30.26
C ASP A 37 4.03 -0.42 -29.53
N ALA A 38 4.92 -0.11 -28.58
CA ALA A 38 5.06 1.16 -27.92
C ALA A 38 5.40 2.27 -28.92
N SER A 39 4.72 3.40 -28.82
CA SER A 39 5.08 4.62 -29.55
C SER A 39 6.10 5.42 -28.75
N ALA A 40 7.35 5.34 -29.19
CA ALA A 40 8.33 6.41 -29.05
C ALA A 40 8.28 7.26 -30.33
N LYS A 41 8.23 8.59 -30.19
CA LYS A 41 8.66 9.49 -31.27
C LYS A 41 9.40 10.70 -30.69
N ALA A 42 10.71 10.66 -30.87
CA ALA A 42 11.55 11.83 -31.05
C ALA A 42 11.40 12.34 -32.49
N HIS A 43 11.39 13.65 -32.71
CA HIS A 43 11.70 14.26 -33.99
C HIS A 43 12.60 15.46 -33.76
N ALA A 44 13.84 15.34 -34.24
CA ALA A 44 14.74 16.44 -34.56
C ALA A 44 14.51 16.82 -36.03
N LEU A 45 14.56 18.11 -36.36
CA LEU A 45 14.86 18.59 -37.71
C LEU A 45 15.75 19.83 -37.63
N LYS A 46 16.84 19.78 -38.42
CA LYS A 46 17.84 20.82 -38.69
C LYS A 46 17.31 21.89 -39.65
N THR A 47 17.82 23.12 -39.51
CA THR A 47 18.40 24.02 -40.55
C THR A 47 18.83 25.31 -39.81
N GLY A 48 19.90 26.05 -40.13
CA GLY A 48 20.83 26.01 -41.24
C GLY A 48 22.13 26.74 -40.87
N ALA A 49 23.13 26.54 -41.71
CA ALA A 49 24.46 27.12 -41.61
C ALA A 49 24.54 28.44 -42.39
N SER A 50 25.30 29.40 -41.87
CA SER A 50 26.05 30.35 -42.67
C SER A 50 27.41 30.59 -42.02
N ALA A 51 28.44 30.44 -42.84
CA ALA A 51 29.85 30.59 -42.50
C ALA A 51 30.33 31.99 -42.93
N GLN A 52 31.25 32.56 -42.15
CA GLN A 52 32.23 33.52 -42.63
C GLN A 52 33.50 33.35 -41.80
N ALA A 53 34.61 33.20 -42.51
CA ALA A 53 35.95 32.97 -41.98
C ALA A 53 36.72 34.28 -41.94
N ASP A 54 37.66 34.42 -40.99
CA ASP A 54 38.94 35.07 -41.29
C ASP A 54 40.01 34.83 -40.19
N GLY A 55 41.26 34.69 -40.65
CA GLY A 55 42.48 35.07 -39.93
C GLY A 55 43.06 34.10 -38.89
N GLY A 56 44.18 33.43 -39.22
CA GLY A 56 44.95 32.59 -38.30
C GLY A 56 46.09 33.31 -37.56
N ASP A 57 46.63 32.66 -36.53
CA ASP A 57 48.07 32.60 -36.20
C ASP A 57 48.30 31.54 -35.09
N GLY A 58 49.46 30.91 -35.11
CA GLY A 58 49.81 29.74 -34.30
C GLY A 58 50.11 30.02 -32.83
N GLY A 59 49.97 28.99 -31.99
CA GLY A 59 50.53 29.01 -30.64
C GLY A 59 49.89 28.04 -29.66
N LYS A 60 50.59 26.94 -29.39
CA LYS A 60 50.52 26.06 -28.20
C LYS A 60 49.19 25.35 -27.88
N ARG A 61 49.21 24.02 -28.07
CA ARG A 61 48.24 23.08 -27.47
C ARG A 61 48.28 23.18 -25.95
N VAL A 62 47.25 23.78 -25.37
CA VAL A 62 46.88 23.63 -23.95
C VAL A 62 45.87 22.47 -23.89
N PRO A 63 46.11 21.41 -23.09
CA PRO A 63 45.12 20.35 -22.97
C PRO A 63 43.90 20.87 -22.20
N THR A 64 42.74 20.86 -22.85
CA THR A 64 41.44 21.12 -22.22
C THR A 64 41.18 20.05 -21.15
N PRO A 65 40.97 20.42 -19.87
CA PRO A 65 40.54 19.45 -18.88
C PRO A 65 39.11 19.02 -19.20
N SER A 66 38.95 17.73 -19.51
CA SER A 66 37.64 17.09 -19.59
C SER A 66 36.95 17.18 -18.22
N PRO A 67 35.72 17.70 -18.11
CA PRO A 67 34.99 17.66 -16.85
C PRO A 67 34.31 16.29 -16.68
N SER A 68 35.12 15.23 -16.64
CA SER A 68 34.76 13.96 -16.02
C SER A 68 35.13 14.04 -14.53
N ARG A 69 34.26 14.70 -13.74
CA ARG A 69 34.00 14.44 -12.31
C ARG A 69 33.21 15.58 -11.66
N LEU A 70 31.90 15.58 -11.91
CA LEU A 70 30.87 15.83 -10.90
C LEU A 70 29.66 14.99 -11.32
N ARG A 71 29.71 13.68 -11.06
CA ARG A 71 28.49 12.87 -11.00
C ARG A 71 27.97 13.02 -9.58
N GLU A 72 27.04 13.94 -9.39
CA GLU A 72 26.15 13.91 -8.23
C GLU A 72 25.33 12.62 -8.31
N GLY A 73 25.78 11.63 -7.54
CA GLY A 73 25.09 10.44 -7.02
C GLY A 73 23.89 9.89 -7.79
N ASP A 74 24.13 9.13 -8.87
CA ASP A 74 23.33 7.95 -9.16
C ASP A 74 23.76 6.84 -8.18
N ASP A 75 23.30 6.92 -6.93
CA ASP A 75 23.43 5.84 -5.94
C ASP A 75 22.23 4.89 -6.06
N ASP A 76 21.80 4.61 -7.30
CA ASP A 76 20.74 3.67 -7.60
C ASP A 76 21.28 2.27 -7.34
N GLY A 77 20.84 1.68 -6.23
CA GLY A 77 21.29 0.36 -5.80
C GLY A 77 21.03 -0.72 -6.88
N PRO A 78 21.50 -1.96 -6.65
CA PRO A 78 21.38 -3.02 -7.65
C PRO A 78 19.92 -3.23 -8.12
N ILE A 79 19.66 -2.95 -9.40
CA ILE A 79 18.36 -3.19 -10.05
C ILE A 79 18.06 -4.69 -10.04
N ARG A 80 16.85 -5.06 -9.60
CA ARG A 80 16.37 -6.44 -9.56
C ARG A 80 15.14 -6.59 -10.43
N LYS A 81 14.89 -7.83 -10.87
CA LYS A 81 13.73 -8.18 -11.69
C LYS A 81 12.69 -8.88 -10.83
N CYS A 82 11.44 -8.42 -10.91
CA CYS A 82 10.30 -9.11 -10.33
C CYS A 82 10.11 -10.48 -11.00
N ILE A 83 10.01 -11.55 -10.22
CA ILE A 83 9.79 -12.90 -10.76
C ILE A 83 8.37 -13.14 -11.28
N LEU A 84 7.42 -12.28 -10.93
CA LEU A 84 6.01 -12.38 -11.34
C LEU A 84 5.69 -11.46 -12.53
N SER A 85 5.88 -10.14 -12.39
CA SER A 85 5.60 -9.17 -13.46
C SER A 85 6.70 -9.12 -14.52
N GLY A 86 7.95 -9.43 -14.15
CA GLY A 86 9.11 -9.28 -15.02
C GLY A 86 9.65 -7.86 -15.11
N GLU A 87 9.04 -6.90 -14.43
CA GLU A 87 9.52 -5.53 -14.33
C GLU A 87 10.82 -5.44 -13.55
N ARG A 88 11.56 -4.37 -13.80
CA ARG A 88 12.84 -4.10 -13.15
C ARG A 88 12.69 -2.87 -12.29
N ASP A 89 13.17 -2.98 -11.06
CA ASP A 89 13.11 -1.88 -10.11
C ASP A 89 14.29 -1.97 -9.14
N GLU A 90 14.51 -0.90 -8.41
CA GLU A 90 15.49 -0.85 -7.35
C GLU A 90 15.09 -1.73 -6.17
N ARG A 91 16.10 -2.11 -5.38
CA ARG A 91 15.88 -2.91 -4.16
C ARG A 91 14.83 -2.29 -3.23
N PRO A 92 14.79 -0.97 -2.95
CA PRO A 92 13.80 -0.33 -2.07
C PRO A 92 12.34 -0.50 -2.49
N HIS A 93 12.03 -0.85 -3.73
CA HIS A 93 10.65 -1.00 -4.20
C HIS A 93 10.19 -2.46 -4.28
N LEU A 94 11.10 -3.41 -4.07
CA LEU A 94 10.82 -4.85 -4.18
C LEU A 94 10.87 -5.54 -2.83
N VAL A 95 10.07 -6.60 -2.70
CA VAL A 95 10.07 -7.52 -1.56
C VAL A 95 10.87 -8.78 -1.91
N ARG A 96 11.82 -9.15 -1.07
CA ARG A 96 12.54 -10.42 -1.21
C ARG A 96 11.75 -11.53 -0.52
N LEU A 97 11.57 -12.64 -1.22
CA LEU A 97 11.12 -13.91 -0.67
C LEU A 97 12.35 -14.80 -0.47
N ALA A 98 12.61 -15.22 0.76
CA ALA A 98 13.75 -16.05 1.12
C ALA A 98 13.32 -17.51 1.34
N LEU A 99 14.17 -18.44 0.93
CA LEU A 99 14.00 -19.87 1.19
C LEU A 99 14.73 -20.25 2.49
N SER A 100 14.01 -20.76 3.47
CA SER A 100 14.60 -21.27 4.72
C SER A 100 15.31 -22.61 4.50
N PRO A 101 16.22 -23.01 5.40
CA PRO A 101 16.83 -24.34 5.39
C PRO A 101 15.79 -25.48 5.45
N ASP A 102 14.66 -25.26 6.11
CA ASP A 102 13.54 -26.21 6.21
C ASP A 102 12.67 -26.28 4.94
N GLY A 103 13.05 -25.55 3.89
CA GLY A 103 12.32 -25.52 2.62
C GLY A 103 11.08 -24.62 2.62
N GLN A 104 10.85 -23.81 3.65
CA GLN A 104 9.70 -22.91 3.71
C GLN A 104 10.06 -21.50 3.22
N ILE A 105 9.11 -20.83 2.58
CA ILE A 105 9.30 -19.46 2.06
C ILE A 105 8.84 -18.42 3.08
N PHE A 106 9.67 -17.41 3.29
CA PHE A 106 9.40 -16.30 4.19
C PHE A 106 9.61 -14.93 3.51
N PRO A 107 8.86 -13.89 3.93
CA PRO A 107 9.15 -12.53 3.54
C PRO A 107 10.45 -12.03 4.21
N ASP A 108 11.36 -11.49 3.41
CA ASP A 108 12.60 -10.84 3.86
C ASP A 108 12.64 -9.39 3.37
N VAL A 109 11.76 -8.56 3.94
CA VAL A 109 11.60 -7.14 3.56
C VAL A 109 12.87 -6.30 3.72
N ARG A 110 13.79 -6.72 4.62
CA ARG A 110 15.08 -6.06 4.87
C ARG A 110 16.24 -6.64 4.05
N ALA A 111 15.99 -7.71 3.29
CA ALA A 111 17.00 -8.42 2.50
C ALA A 111 18.22 -8.89 3.32
N LYS A 112 17.99 -9.36 4.56
CA LYS A 112 19.05 -9.78 5.49
C LYS A 112 19.16 -11.30 5.65
N ALA A 113 18.14 -12.06 5.25
CA ALA A 113 18.17 -13.51 5.43
C ALA A 113 19.25 -14.14 4.54
N PRO A 114 20.05 -15.09 5.06
CA PRO A 114 21.05 -15.79 4.24
C PRO A 114 20.39 -16.67 3.17
N GLY A 115 21.19 -17.15 2.21
CA GLY A 115 20.73 -18.12 1.23
C GLY A 115 20.02 -17.52 0.01
N ARG A 116 19.17 -18.34 -0.63
CA ARG A 116 18.54 -18.02 -1.92
C ARG A 116 17.32 -17.12 -1.71
N GLY A 117 17.18 -16.13 -2.59
CA GLY A 117 16.08 -15.18 -2.56
C GLY A 117 15.55 -14.86 -3.95
N ALA A 118 14.26 -14.59 -4.04
CA ALA A 118 13.58 -14.12 -5.25
C ALA A 118 12.86 -12.80 -4.95
N TRP A 119 12.71 -11.93 -5.95
CA TRP A 119 12.15 -10.59 -5.76
C TRP A 119 10.76 -10.48 -6.37
N ILE A 120 9.82 -9.90 -5.63
CA ILE A 120 8.48 -9.55 -6.12
C ILE A 120 8.22 -8.06 -5.93
N GLY A 121 7.42 -7.47 -6.82
CA GLY A 121 7.07 -6.05 -6.84
C GLY A 121 5.61 -5.87 -7.21
N VAL A 122 4.79 -6.87 -6.89
CA VAL A 122 3.36 -6.93 -7.22
C VAL A 122 2.54 -6.56 -5.98
N THR A 123 1.30 -6.15 -6.21
CA THR A 123 0.30 -5.93 -5.16
C THR A 123 -0.12 -7.25 -4.51
N ARG A 124 -0.78 -7.16 -3.34
CA ARG A 124 -1.35 -8.30 -2.61
C ARG A 124 -2.36 -9.06 -3.48
N VAL A 125 -3.23 -8.34 -4.18
CA VAL A 125 -4.26 -8.93 -5.07
C VAL A 125 -3.61 -9.71 -6.22
N GLU A 126 -2.57 -9.16 -6.83
CA GLU A 126 -1.82 -9.84 -7.89
C GLU A 126 -1.06 -11.07 -7.38
N LEU A 127 -0.47 -10.97 -6.18
CA LEU A 127 0.19 -12.10 -5.52
C LEU A 127 -0.80 -13.23 -5.23
N GLU A 128 -1.95 -12.93 -4.63
CA GLU A 128 -3.00 -13.91 -4.34
C GLU A 128 -3.50 -14.57 -5.64
N THR A 129 -3.68 -13.79 -6.70
CA THR A 129 -4.04 -14.30 -8.02
C THR A 129 -2.95 -15.21 -8.59
N ALA A 130 -1.68 -14.86 -8.42
CA ALA A 130 -0.55 -15.66 -8.88
C ALA A 130 -0.39 -16.97 -8.09
N ILE A 131 -0.74 -16.98 -6.80
CA ILE A 131 -0.82 -18.18 -5.96
C ILE A 131 -1.94 -19.09 -6.46
N LYS A 132 -3.16 -18.57 -6.61
CA LYS A 132 -4.34 -19.32 -7.09
C LYS A 132 -4.10 -19.96 -8.47
N LYS A 133 -3.42 -19.25 -9.37
CA LYS A 133 -3.08 -19.74 -10.73
C LYS A 133 -1.82 -20.62 -10.79
N GLY A 134 -1.18 -20.91 -9.65
CA GLY A 134 0.06 -21.71 -9.59
C GLY A 134 1.29 -21.03 -10.22
N LYS A 135 1.18 -19.77 -10.65
CA LYS A 135 2.27 -19.01 -11.29
C LYS A 135 3.42 -18.76 -10.32
N LEU A 136 3.11 -18.48 -9.05
CA LEU A 136 4.12 -18.22 -8.03
C LEU A 136 5.04 -19.44 -7.83
N LYS A 137 4.49 -20.65 -7.76
CA LYS A 137 5.27 -21.88 -7.63
C LYS A 137 6.26 -22.06 -8.78
N GLY A 138 5.81 -21.89 -10.02
CA GLY A 138 6.69 -21.97 -11.19
C GLY A 138 7.75 -20.87 -11.24
N ALA A 139 7.42 -19.65 -10.81
CA ALA A 139 8.36 -18.53 -10.75
C ALA A 139 9.44 -18.75 -9.68
N LEU A 140 9.05 -19.20 -8.49
CA LEU A 140 9.96 -19.50 -7.39
C LEU A 140 10.87 -20.69 -7.69
N ALA A 141 10.37 -21.73 -8.35
CA ALA A 141 11.21 -22.87 -8.74
C ALA A 141 12.38 -22.44 -9.66
N ARG A 142 12.09 -21.51 -10.59
CA ARG A 142 13.13 -20.89 -11.44
C ARG A 142 14.05 -19.96 -10.65
N GLY A 143 13.48 -19.16 -9.74
CA GLY A 143 14.24 -18.21 -8.91
C GLY A 143 15.21 -18.88 -7.93
N PHE A 144 14.77 -19.94 -7.24
CA PHE A 144 15.57 -20.68 -6.27
C PHE A 144 16.42 -21.78 -6.92
N LYS A 145 16.11 -22.18 -8.17
CA LYS A 145 16.73 -23.32 -8.87
C LYS A 145 16.54 -24.64 -8.10
N THR A 146 15.38 -24.81 -7.48
CA THR A 146 14.94 -26.04 -6.80
C THR A 146 13.42 -26.15 -6.92
N GLY A 147 12.87 -27.37 -6.91
CA GLY A 147 11.43 -27.62 -6.84
C GLY A 147 10.93 -27.96 -5.43
N GLU A 148 11.85 -28.11 -4.48
CA GLU A 148 11.57 -28.51 -3.10
C GLU A 148 11.42 -27.27 -2.22
N PHE A 149 10.17 -26.83 -2.07
CA PHE A 149 9.81 -25.78 -1.12
C PHE A 149 8.31 -25.79 -0.84
N THR A 150 7.94 -25.21 0.30
CA THR A 150 6.57 -25.02 0.74
C THR A 150 6.24 -23.53 0.72
N ILE A 151 5.15 -23.18 0.02
CA ILE A 151 4.57 -21.83 0.03
C ILE A 151 3.48 -21.84 1.11
N PRO A 152 3.62 -21.08 2.21
CA PRO A 152 2.57 -20.95 3.21
C PRO A 152 1.32 -20.29 2.61
N ALA A 153 0.12 -20.74 3.00
CA ALA A 153 -1.13 -20.12 2.56
C ALA A 153 -1.22 -18.65 2.99
N GLU A 154 -0.72 -18.35 4.20
CA GLU A 154 -0.69 -17.01 4.79
C GLU A 154 0.42 -16.11 4.25
N LEU A 155 1.18 -16.52 3.22
CA LEU A 155 2.31 -15.75 2.71
C LEU A 155 1.94 -14.28 2.37
N PRO A 156 0.80 -13.96 1.72
CA PRO A 156 0.40 -12.58 1.47
C PRO A 156 0.24 -11.76 2.76
N ALA A 157 -0.44 -12.32 3.77
CA ALA A 157 -0.63 -11.68 5.07
C ALA A 157 0.71 -11.50 5.82
N MET A 158 1.61 -12.49 5.74
CA MET A 158 2.95 -12.40 6.31
C MET A 158 3.77 -11.28 5.67
N ILE A 159 3.67 -11.09 4.34
CA ILE A 159 4.36 -9.99 3.64
C ILE A 159 3.83 -8.64 4.10
N GLU A 160 2.50 -8.47 4.15
CA GLU A 160 1.86 -7.24 4.60
C GLU A 160 2.30 -6.87 6.01
N ALA A 161 2.17 -7.80 6.96
CA ALA A 161 2.56 -7.56 8.36
C ALA A 161 4.06 -7.26 8.50
N ALA A 162 4.92 -7.87 7.67
CA ALA A 162 6.35 -7.59 7.67
C ALA A 162 6.66 -6.20 7.10
N LEU A 163 5.93 -5.76 6.07
CA LEU A 163 6.08 -4.43 5.47
C LEU A 163 5.57 -3.33 6.40
N GLU A 164 4.38 -3.50 6.97
CA GLU A 164 3.81 -2.62 7.99
C GLU A 164 4.80 -2.43 9.14
N ARG A 165 5.24 -3.54 9.75
CA ARG A 165 6.21 -3.50 10.85
C ARG A 165 7.50 -2.80 10.43
N ASN A 166 8.01 -3.06 9.22
CA ASN A 166 9.22 -2.42 8.75
C ASN A 166 9.07 -0.90 8.59
N ALA A 167 7.93 -0.43 8.08
CA ALA A 167 7.63 0.99 7.94
C ALA A 167 7.46 1.67 9.32
N LEU A 168 6.73 1.05 10.24
CA LEU A 168 6.53 1.56 11.60
C LEU A 168 7.84 1.56 12.41
N ASP A 169 8.66 0.51 12.29
CA ASP A 169 9.99 0.45 12.92
C ASP A 169 10.90 1.57 12.39
N ARG A 170 10.81 1.89 11.08
CA ARG A 170 11.55 3.00 10.48
C ARG A 170 11.13 4.33 11.09
N LEU A 171 9.83 4.58 11.20
CA LEU A 171 9.28 5.77 11.85
C LEU A 171 9.74 5.88 13.30
N GLY A 172 9.69 4.78 14.07
CA GLY A 172 10.17 4.75 15.44
C GLY A 172 11.66 5.06 15.58
N LEU A 173 12.50 4.58 14.65
CA LEU A 173 13.93 4.91 14.60
C LEU A 173 14.17 6.40 14.33
N GLU A 174 13.44 7.00 13.39
CA GLU A 174 13.57 8.43 13.09
C GLU A 174 13.00 9.32 14.22
N SER A 175 11.99 8.84 14.95
CA SER A 175 11.49 9.51 16.15
C SER A 175 12.55 9.55 17.26
N ARG A 176 13.23 8.41 17.50
CA ARG A 176 14.33 8.34 18.48
C ARG A 176 15.55 9.15 18.07
N SER A 177 15.77 9.38 16.77
CA SER A 177 16.85 10.24 16.27
C SER A 177 16.51 11.74 16.34
N GLY A 178 15.27 12.10 16.70
CA GLY A 178 14.83 13.50 16.84
C GLY A 178 14.48 14.17 15.51
N THR A 179 14.34 13.40 14.42
CA THR A 179 14.02 13.93 13.07
C THR A 179 12.53 13.97 12.76
N VAL A 180 11.70 13.45 13.66
CA VAL A 180 10.23 13.46 13.56
C VAL A 180 9.65 14.52 14.52
N LEU A 181 8.87 15.43 13.96
CA LEU A 181 8.01 16.35 14.68
C LEU A 181 6.68 15.66 15.01
N ILE A 182 6.23 15.86 16.25
CA ILE A 182 4.97 15.36 16.78
C ILE A 182 4.22 16.55 17.37
N GLY A 183 2.90 16.58 17.18
CA GLY A 183 2.01 17.62 17.72
C GLY A 183 1.70 18.70 16.69
N SER A 184 0.42 19.07 16.60
CA SER A 184 -0.11 19.93 15.56
C SER A 184 0.58 21.30 15.52
N ASP A 185 0.77 21.95 16.68
CA ASP A 185 1.34 23.31 16.72
C ASP A 185 2.80 23.34 16.24
N ARG A 186 3.61 22.35 16.66
CA ARG A 186 5.01 22.26 16.25
C ARG A 186 5.13 21.95 14.76
N ILE A 187 4.28 21.06 14.25
CA ILE A 187 4.22 20.74 12.82
C ILE A 187 3.79 21.97 12.03
N GLU A 188 2.71 22.66 12.44
CA GLU A 188 2.21 23.86 11.79
C GLU A 188 3.27 24.96 11.69
N GLN A 189 3.98 25.25 12.79
CA GLN A 189 5.04 26.26 12.81
C GLN A 189 6.17 25.92 11.83
N ASN A 190 6.63 24.67 11.79
CA ASN A 190 7.70 24.25 10.88
C ASN A 190 7.21 24.15 9.43
N ALA A 191 5.95 23.79 9.22
CA ALA A 191 5.30 23.74 7.93
C ALA A 191 5.27 25.14 7.30
N ARG A 192 4.79 26.16 8.02
CA ARG A 192 4.75 27.57 7.56
C ARG A 192 6.14 28.16 7.29
N GLN A 193 7.18 27.62 7.93
CA GLN A 193 8.57 28.03 7.72
C GLN A 193 9.24 27.31 6.54
N GLY A 194 8.54 26.45 5.78
CA GLY A 194 9.10 25.68 4.67
C GLY A 194 10.10 24.59 5.08
N LYS A 195 10.15 24.26 6.37
CA LYS A 195 11.10 23.28 6.92
C LYS A 195 10.59 21.84 6.79
N LEU A 196 9.30 21.65 6.61
CA LEU A 196 8.68 20.34 6.55
C LEU A 196 8.89 19.67 5.19
N LYS A 197 9.37 18.42 5.18
CA LYS A 197 9.64 17.62 3.98
C LYS A 197 8.59 16.58 3.69
N THR A 198 8.00 15.99 4.73
CA THR A 198 6.83 15.11 4.61
C THR A 198 5.88 15.35 5.77
N LEU A 199 4.59 15.14 5.51
CA LEU A 199 3.50 15.25 6.46
C LEU A 199 2.66 13.98 6.38
N TYR A 200 2.44 13.33 7.53
CA TYR A 200 1.57 12.16 7.62
C TYR A 200 0.52 12.31 8.72
N HIS A 201 -0.64 11.71 8.50
CA HIS A 201 -1.77 11.68 9.42
C HIS A 201 -2.15 10.23 9.73
N ALA A 202 -2.64 9.97 10.93
CA ALA A 202 -3.29 8.69 11.25
C ALA A 202 -4.60 8.53 10.45
N SER A 203 -5.04 7.28 10.22
CA SER A 203 -6.25 6.96 9.47
C SER A 203 -7.53 7.52 10.10
N ASP A 204 -7.53 7.69 11.42
CA ASP A 204 -8.64 8.21 12.21
C ASP A 204 -8.43 9.67 12.66
N ALA A 205 -7.52 10.39 11.99
CA ALA A 205 -7.32 11.81 12.20
C ALA A 205 -8.52 12.62 11.67
N ALA A 206 -8.96 13.61 12.44
CA ALA A 206 -10.05 14.49 12.04
C ALA A 206 -9.68 15.30 10.78
N GLU A 207 -10.61 15.38 9.82
CA GLU A 207 -10.36 16.03 8.54
C GLU A 207 -10.01 17.52 8.69
N ASP A 208 -10.64 18.21 9.64
CA ASP A 208 -10.34 19.63 9.93
C ASP A 208 -8.90 19.82 10.42
N GLY A 209 -8.38 18.89 11.23
CA GLY A 209 -6.99 18.89 11.68
C GLY A 209 -6.03 18.68 10.50
N ASN A 210 -6.36 17.76 9.59
CA ASN A 210 -5.58 17.53 8.38
C ASN A 210 -5.55 18.77 7.50
N ARG A 211 -6.71 19.36 7.19
CA ARG A 211 -6.84 20.57 6.36
C ARG A 211 -6.02 21.74 6.91
N LYS A 212 -6.01 21.93 8.23
CA LYS A 212 -5.22 22.99 8.89
C LYS A 212 -3.72 22.82 8.63
N LEU A 213 -3.20 21.60 8.82
CA LEU A 213 -1.78 21.31 8.61
C LEU A 213 -1.40 21.30 7.12
N ASP A 214 -2.27 20.79 6.26
CA ASP A 214 -2.09 20.84 4.80
C ASP A 214 -1.97 22.29 4.30
N GLN A 215 -2.82 23.18 4.81
CA GLN A 215 -2.76 24.60 4.47
C GLN A 215 -1.45 25.23 4.95
N ALA A 216 -1.03 24.95 6.19
CA ALA A 216 0.23 25.44 6.72
C ALA A 216 1.43 24.97 5.89
N TRP A 217 1.39 23.73 5.40
CA TRP A 217 2.44 23.17 4.55
C TRP A 217 2.48 23.78 3.16
N ARG A 218 1.30 24.02 2.55
CA ARG A 218 1.20 24.76 1.28
C ARG A 218 1.77 26.16 1.36
N ILE A 219 1.43 26.90 2.42
CA ILE A 219 1.92 28.27 2.65
C ILE A 219 3.45 28.27 2.73
N GLY A 220 4.06 27.41 3.54
CA GLY A 220 5.52 27.45 3.70
C GLY A 220 6.32 26.90 2.53
N ASN A 221 5.66 26.23 1.56
CA ASN A 221 6.29 25.80 0.31
C ASN A 221 6.02 26.77 -0.85
N ASP A 222 5.33 27.90 -0.62
CA ASP A 222 4.86 28.81 -1.67
C ASP A 222 4.00 28.11 -2.76
N GLU A 223 3.32 27.02 -2.38
CA GLU A 223 2.45 26.23 -3.26
C GLU A 223 0.97 26.43 -2.89
N GLU A 224 0.58 27.68 -2.64
CA GLU A 224 -0.82 28.01 -2.40
C GLU A 224 -1.68 27.72 -3.63
N GLY A 225 -2.90 27.21 -3.40
CA GLY A 225 -3.76 26.72 -4.48
C GLY A 225 -3.34 25.38 -5.09
N SER A 226 -2.20 24.81 -4.69
CA SER A 226 -1.86 23.43 -5.04
C SER A 226 -2.78 22.42 -4.32
N GLY A 227 -2.86 21.22 -4.88
CA GLY A 227 -3.47 20.06 -4.24
C GLY A 227 -2.58 19.38 -3.19
N LEU A 228 -1.44 19.99 -2.80
CA LEU A 228 -0.51 19.39 -1.84
C LEU A 228 -1.19 19.17 -0.49
N ARG A 229 -1.13 17.93 -0.01
CA ARG A 229 -1.70 17.47 1.26
C ARG A 229 -0.80 16.43 1.89
N GLY A 230 -0.83 16.35 3.21
CA GLY A 230 -0.22 15.26 3.94
C GLY A 230 -0.90 13.94 3.61
N PHE A 231 -0.14 12.86 3.77
CA PHE A 231 -0.61 11.53 3.44
C PHE A 231 -1.26 10.86 4.65
N VAL A 232 -2.47 10.32 4.47
CA VAL A 232 -3.19 9.60 5.53
C VAL A 232 -2.72 8.14 5.52
N LEU A 233 -2.01 7.74 6.57
CA LEU A 233 -1.52 6.38 6.74
C LEU A 233 -2.68 5.42 7.03
N PRO A 234 -2.64 4.17 6.54
CA PRO A 234 -3.63 3.14 6.85
C PRO A 234 -3.45 2.55 8.26
N VAL A 235 -3.04 3.36 9.24
CA VAL A 235 -2.91 2.98 10.66
C VAL A 235 -3.61 4.00 11.55
N PRO A 236 -4.34 3.55 12.58
CA PRO A 236 -4.96 4.47 13.53
C PRO A 236 -3.91 5.10 14.45
N ARG A 237 -4.30 6.19 15.12
CA ARG A 237 -3.43 6.97 16.02
C ARG A 237 -2.79 6.11 17.12
N THR A 238 -3.46 5.06 17.56
CA THR A 238 -2.98 4.15 18.61
C THR A 238 -1.76 3.36 18.15
N ILE A 239 -1.81 2.79 16.94
CA ILE A 239 -0.70 2.05 16.34
C ILE A 239 0.45 3.00 16.01
N LEU A 240 0.14 4.19 15.48
CA LEU A 240 1.15 5.21 15.20
C LEU A 240 1.86 5.68 16.47
N ALA A 241 1.12 5.92 17.56
CA ALA A 241 1.67 6.32 18.85
C ALA A 241 2.58 5.24 19.45
N LEU A 242 2.15 3.98 19.40
CA LEU A 242 2.94 2.82 19.84
C LEU A 242 4.27 2.71 19.07
N ALA A 243 4.23 2.83 17.73
CA ALA A 243 5.43 2.76 16.88
C ALA A 243 6.47 3.85 17.24
N LEU A 244 5.99 5.02 17.66
CA LEU A 244 6.82 6.17 18.03
C LEU A 244 7.23 6.17 19.52
N GLY A 245 6.70 5.24 20.33
CA GLY A 245 6.94 5.19 21.76
C GLY A 245 6.36 6.39 22.52
N ARG A 246 5.18 6.86 22.10
CA ARG A 246 4.47 8.02 22.65
C ARG A 246 3.03 7.64 23.01
N GLU A 247 2.38 8.47 23.82
CA GLU A 247 1.02 8.19 24.30
C GLU A 247 -0.07 8.62 23.31
N ASN A 248 0.13 9.70 22.57
CA ASN A 248 -0.86 10.20 21.61
C ASN A 248 -0.18 10.86 20.41
N VAL A 249 -0.35 10.27 19.23
CA VAL A 249 0.19 10.78 17.97
C VAL A 249 -0.85 10.69 16.87
N VAL A 250 -1.32 11.85 16.40
CA VAL A 250 -2.30 11.96 15.31
C VAL A 250 -1.64 12.42 14.01
N HIS A 251 -0.65 13.30 14.12
CA HIS A 251 0.08 13.87 12.99
C HIS A 251 1.57 13.78 13.25
N ILE A 252 2.32 13.47 12.19
CA ILE A 252 3.78 13.49 12.21
C ILE A 252 4.32 14.25 11.02
N GLY A 253 5.44 14.92 11.24
CA GLY A 253 6.14 15.66 10.20
C GLY A 253 7.64 15.36 10.24
N LEU A 254 8.30 15.26 9.09
CA LEU A 254 9.77 15.14 9.05
C LEU A 254 10.40 16.39 8.45
N THR A 255 11.44 16.89 9.09
CA THR A 255 12.20 18.07 8.61
C THR A 255 13.51 17.69 7.94
N ASP A 256 14.07 16.53 8.29
CA ASP A 256 15.30 16.03 7.68
C ASP A 256 15.01 15.31 6.35
N ARG A 257 15.71 15.69 5.28
CA ARG A 257 15.48 15.14 3.93
C ARG A 257 15.85 13.65 3.86
N ALA A 258 16.93 13.24 4.52
CA ALA A 258 17.38 11.86 4.46
C ALA A 258 16.45 10.93 5.28
N ALA A 259 15.97 11.39 6.44
CA ALA A 259 14.97 10.70 7.25
C ALA A 259 13.64 10.59 6.48
N ALA A 260 13.18 11.68 5.86
CA ALA A 260 11.99 11.69 5.01
C ALA A 260 12.10 10.66 3.88
N LYS A 261 13.21 10.64 3.13
CA LYS A 261 13.44 9.66 2.06
C LYS A 261 13.33 8.22 2.55
N ARG A 262 14.01 7.87 3.65
CA ARG A 262 14.01 6.50 4.19
C ARG A 262 12.66 6.06 4.73
N VAL A 263 11.88 7.00 5.28
CA VAL A 263 10.51 6.75 5.75
C VAL A 263 9.57 6.56 4.56
N SER A 264 9.61 7.47 3.57
CA SER A 264 8.82 7.36 2.35
C SER A 264 9.10 6.04 1.63
N GLU A 265 10.37 5.66 1.42
CA GLU A 265 10.71 4.38 0.76
C GLU A 265 10.09 3.16 1.45
N ALA A 266 10.07 3.14 2.78
CA ALA A 266 9.47 2.04 3.54
C ALA A 266 7.94 2.04 3.47
N LEU A 267 7.33 3.24 3.53
CA LEU A 267 5.89 3.42 3.41
C LEU A 267 5.40 3.12 1.99
N ASP A 268 6.01 3.68 0.97
CA ASP A 268 5.65 3.50 -0.44
C ASP A 268 5.66 2.01 -0.82
N ARG A 269 6.68 1.26 -0.36
CA ARG A 269 6.71 -0.18 -0.57
C ARG A 269 5.54 -0.91 0.09
N TRP A 270 5.20 -0.54 1.32
CA TRP A 270 4.07 -1.14 2.04
C TRP A 270 2.73 -0.79 1.37
N LEU A 271 2.52 0.49 1.06
CA LEU A 271 1.32 1.02 0.42
C LEU A 271 1.13 0.43 -0.98
N HIS A 272 2.21 0.29 -1.75
CA HIS A 272 2.18 -0.41 -3.04
C HIS A 272 1.73 -1.86 -2.89
N PHE A 273 2.23 -2.57 -1.86
CA PHE A 273 1.85 -3.96 -1.66
C PHE A 273 0.38 -4.11 -1.28
N ILE A 274 -0.15 -3.33 -0.35
CA ILE A 274 -1.57 -3.43 0.03
C ILE A 274 -2.49 -2.94 -1.10
N GLY A 275 -2.02 -1.98 -1.91
CA GLY A 275 -2.77 -1.41 -3.02
C GLY A 275 -3.90 -0.47 -2.58
N PRO A 276 -4.53 0.26 -3.51
CA PRO A 276 -5.61 1.20 -3.19
C PRO A 276 -6.91 0.53 -2.70
N GLU A 277 -7.06 -0.77 -2.89
CA GLU A 277 -8.30 -1.52 -2.63
C GLU A 277 -8.33 -2.20 -1.23
N SER A 278 -7.25 -2.11 -0.43
CA SER A 278 -7.17 -2.83 0.85
C SER A 278 -7.84 -2.12 2.02
N SER A 279 -8.44 -0.94 1.83
CA SER A 279 -9.27 -0.32 2.86
C SER A 279 -10.61 -1.06 2.95
N SER A 280 -10.62 -2.22 3.60
CA SER A 280 -11.86 -2.83 4.04
C SER A 280 -12.54 -1.89 5.04
N VAL A 281 -13.65 -1.32 4.58
CA VAL A 281 -14.54 -0.34 5.22
C VAL A 281 -14.74 -0.58 6.73
N PRO A 282 -14.77 0.47 7.58
CA PRO A 282 -15.24 0.35 8.95
C PRO A 282 -16.71 -0.08 9.00
N CYS A 283 -17.04 -1.05 9.85
CA CYS A 283 -18.43 -1.35 10.20
C CYS A 283 -19.09 -0.11 10.78
N GLU A 284 -19.93 0.56 10.00
CA GLU A 284 -21.00 1.41 10.54
C GLU A 284 -21.93 0.49 11.34
N THR A 285 -21.74 0.44 12.65
CA THR A 285 -22.81 -0.02 13.54
C THR A 285 -23.87 1.07 13.52
N ALA A 286 -24.91 0.87 12.72
CA ALA A 286 -26.11 1.67 12.78
C ALA A 286 -26.62 1.65 14.24
N SER A 287 -26.50 2.80 14.90
CA SER A 287 -27.15 3.08 16.17
C SER A 287 -28.66 2.88 15.98
N GLN A 288 -29.18 1.72 16.42
CA GLN A 288 -30.61 1.57 16.63
C GLN A 288 -30.99 2.41 17.86
N GLY A 289 -31.42 3.65 17.60
CA GLY A 289 -32.11 4.46 18.58
C GLY A 289 -33.39 3.74 19.02
N ALA A 290 -33.59 3.64 20.33
CA ALA A 290 -34.73 2.99 20.95
C ALA A 290 -36.06 3.56 20.42
N SER A 291 -36.89 2.68 19.86
CA SER A 291 -38.28 2.96 19.52
C SER A 291 -39.08 3.26 20.79
N ALA A 292 -39.54 4.50 20.94
CA ALA A 292 -40.58 4.85 21.90
C ALA A 292 -41.94 4.34 21.39
N SER A 293 -42.50 3.35 22.09
CA SER A 293 -43.88 2.90 21.92
C SER A 293 -44.86 4.03 22.24
N GLN A 294 -45.68 4.43 21.26
CA GLN A 294 -46.94 5.13 21.51
C GLN A 294 -48.09 4.15 21.26
N ILE A 295 -48.74 3.75 22.36
CA ILE A 295 -50.03 3.06 22.33
C ILE A 295 -51.16 4.09 22.37
N LYS A 296 -52.14 3.84 21.51
CA LYS A 296 -53.49 4.40 21.31
C LYS A 296 -54.16 5.07 22.51
N GLY A 297 -54.92 6.13 22.22
CA GLY A 297 -55.72 6.90 23.18
C GLY A 297 -57.09 6.32 23.51
N ALA A 298 -57.79 7.04 24.39
CA ALA A 298 -59.23 7.01 24.57
C ALA A 298 -59.72 8.27 25.32
N SER A 299 -60.88 8.73 24.87
CA SER A 299 -61.76 9.81 25.33
C SER A 299 -62.18 9.77 26.81
N GLY A 300 -62.49 10.93 27.41
CA GLY A 300 -63.61 11.04 28.36
C GLY A 300 -63.48 12.01 29.55
N SER A 301 -64.15 13.17 29.45
CA SER A 301 -65.08 13.77 30.44
C SER A 301 -64.62 14.19 31.86
N THR A 302 -64.67 15.51 32.06
CA THR A 302 -65.38 16.28 33.13
C THR A 302 -65.00 16.12 34.61
N GLY A 303 -64.71 17.26 35.25
CA GLY A 303 -65.24 17.56 36.58
C GLY A 303 -64.30 18.20 37.61
N GLN A 304 -64.75 19.36 38.12
CA GLN A 304 -64.53 19.88 39.48
C GLN A 304 -63.27 20.72 39.81
N ARG A 305 -63.48 22.05 39.83
CA ARG A 305 -62.90 23.07 40.75
C ARG A 305 -63.62 22.98 42.13
N PRO A 306 -63.12 23.50 43.27
CA PRO A 306 -62.71 24.90 43.52
C PRO A 306 -61.38 25.07 44.33
N ALA A 307 -60.63 26.19 44.21
CA ALA A 307 -60.67 27.47 44.98
C ALA A 307 -60.24 27.27 46.48
N VAL A 308 -59.39 28.08 47.14
CA VAL A 308 -59.31 29.55 47.32
C VAL A 308 -57.97 29.90 48.06
N GLU A 309 -57.61 31.21 48.07
CA GLU A 309 -56.79 31.96 49.08
C GLU A 309 -55.24 31.89 48.99
N MET A 310 -54.43 32.95 49.15
CA MET A 310 -54.58 34.28 49.77
C MET A 310 -53.52 35.29 49.23
N THR A 311 -53.93 36.57 49.07
CA THR A 311 -53.23 37.84 49.47
C THR A 311 -51.86 38.19 48.83
N GLU A 312 -51.77 39.17 47.91
CA GLU A 312 -51.61 40.66 48.05
C GLU A 312 -50.27 41.17 48.64
N GLU A 313 -49.61 42.08 47.88
CA GLU A 313 -48.88 43.33 48.23
C GLU A 313 -47.86 43.64 47.09
N PHE A 314 -48.16 44.54 46.13
CA PHE A 314 -47.80 45.98 46.02
C PHE A 314 -46.29 46.26 46.23
N GLU A 315 -45.56 46.91 45.32
CA GLU A 315 -45.80 48.22 44.69
C GLU A 315 -45.16 48.33 43.29
#